data_AF-A0A0D0RZI6-F1
#
_entry.id   AF-A0A0D0RZI6-F1
#
_cell.length_a   1.000
_cell.length_b   1.000
_cell.length_c   1.000
_cell.angle_alpha   90.00
_cell.angle_beta   90.00
_cell.angle_gamma   90.00
#
_symmetry.space_group_name_H-M   'P 1'
#
loop_
_entity.id
_entity.type
_entity.pdbx_description
1 polymer ?
#
loop_
_entity_poly.entity_id
_entity_poly.type
_entity_poly.pdbx_seq_one_letter_code
_entity_poly.pdbx_strand_id
1 'polypeptide(L)'
;MSTTAMLIAAGVFIVIAGVLYYVGLSQGRKELATQKVHYEQQIEQGNQTLGAAKADLAKVQNRNHLMRARVDLYRTAVDLDQRNFGIANTRLHEAAEALGHIQKDAGGIDLSRVATLKDSIESNDFTVAADLESQRANVLDFAAQLDAIAADAELDAK
;
A
#
# COMPACT_ATOMS: atom_id res chain seq x y z
N MET A 1 -9.76 70.16 -39.74
CA MET A 1 -10.27 69.41 -38.57
C MET A 1 -10.04 70.28 -37.35
N SER A 2 -11.08 70.71 -36.64
CA SER A 2 -10.89 71.62 -35.48
C SER A 2 -10.16 70.88 -34.37
N THR A 3 -9.29 71.59 -33.64
CA THR A 3 -8.53 71.06 -32.49
C THR A 3 -9.44 70.43 -31.44
N THR A 4 -10.67 70.90 -31.30
CA THR A 4 -11.71 70.33 -30.44
C THR A 4 -12.15 68.93 -30.89
N ALA A 5 -12.33 68.68 -32.19
CA ALA A 5 -12.68 67.36 -32.70
C ALA A 5 -11.55 66.34 -32.50
N MET A 6 -10.29 66.78 -32.58
CA MET A 6 -9.11 65.94 -32.35
C MET A 6 -8.95 65.55 -30.87
N LEU A 7 -9.21 66.49 -29.94
CA LEU A 7 -9.20 66.23 -28.49
C LEU A 7 -10.31 65.25 -28.08
N ILE A 8 -11.52 65.39 -28.63
CA ILE A 8 -12.63 64.47 -28.37
C ILE A 8 -12.30 63.06 -28.88
N ALA A 9 -11.76 62.94 -30.10
CA ALA A 9 -11.37 61.65 -30.67
C ALA A 9 -10.28 60.95 -29.86
N ALA A 10 -9.27 61.69 -29.39
CA ALA A 10 -8.20 61.17 -28.53
C ALA A 10 -8.74 60.68 -27.17
N GLY A 11 -9.66 61.45 -26.55
CA GLY A 11 -10.31 61.05 -25.30
C GLY A 11 -11.10 59.75 -25.43
N VAL A 12 -11.88 59.60 -26.50
CA VAL A 12 -12.65 58.38 -26.78
C VAL A 12 -11.72 57.17 -27.00
N PHE A 13 -10.62 57.35 -27.71
CA PHE A 13 -9.66 56.27 -27.96
C PHE A 13 -9.01 55.75 -26.67
N ILE A 14 -8.64 56.64 -25.75
CA ILE A 14 -8.06 56.26 -24.44
C ILE A 14 -9.08 55.47 -23.60
N VAL A 15 -10.35 55.90 -23.59
CA VAL A 15 -11.40 55.19 -22.86
C VAL A 15 -11.61 53.78 -23.43
N ILE A 16 -11.67 53.64 -24.76
CA ILE A 16 -11.81 52.33 -25.42
C ILE A 16 -10.61 51.43 -25.10
N ALA A 17 -9.39 51.95 -25.18
CA ALA A 17 -8.18 51.20 -24.85
C ALA A 17 -8.17 50.73 -23.37
N GLY A 18 -8.59 51.59 -22.45
CA GLY A 18 -8.72 51.26 -21.03
C GLY A 18 -9.74 50.16 -20.76
N VAL A 19 -10.90 50.20 -21.44
CA VAL A 19 -11.93 49.15 -21.33
C VAL A 19 -11.43 47.82 -21.89
N LEU A 20 -10.81 47.82 -23.07
CA LEU A 20 -10.26 46.61 -23.68
C LEU A 20 -9.16 45.97 -22.81
N TYR A 21 -8.27 46.80 -22.23
CA TYR A 21 -7.25 46.32 -21.31
C TYR A 21 -7.86 45.69 -20.06
N TYR A 22 -8.84 46.34 -19.43
CA TYR A 22 -9.49 45.82 -18.23
C TYR A 22 -10.24 44.51 -18.49
N VAL A 23 -10.99 44.44 -19.61
CA VAL A 23 -11.74 43.23 -20.00
C VAL A 23 -10.77 42.08 -20.28
N GLY A 24 -9.71 42.30 -21.06
CA GLY A 24 -8.71 41.29 -21.38
C GLY A 24 -7.98 40.78 -20.14
N LEU A 25 -7.59 41.68 -19.22
CA LEU A 25 -6.96 41.29 -17.96
C LEU A 25 -7.91 40.47 -17.07
N SER A 26 -9.19 40.81 -17.04
CA SER A 26 -10.20 40.09 -16.25
C SER A 26 -10.48 38.69 -16.81
N GLN A 27 -10.54 38.54 -18.13
CA GLN A 27 -10.79 37.26 -18.79
C GLN A 27 -9.58 36.33 -18.68
N GLY A 28 -8.37 36.83 -18.94
CA GLY A 28 -7.14 36.05 -18.80
C GLY A 28 -6.90 35.57 -17.36
N ARG A 29 -7.22 36.39 -16.36
CA ARG A 29 -7.14 35.98 -14.93
C ARG A 29 -8.13 34.88 -14.59
N LYS A 30 -9.35 34.92 -15.13
CA LYS A 30 -10.36 33.87 -14.92
C LYS A 30 -9.93 32.56 -15.54
N GLU A 31 -9.40 32.57 -16.76
CA GLU A 31 -8.96 31.36 -17.45
C GLU A 31 -7.75 30.71 -16.74
N LEU A 32 -6.78 31.51 -16.31
CA LEU A 32 -5.65 31.03 -15.50
C LEU A 32 -6.09 30.51 -14.13
N ALA A 33 -7.06 31.15 -13.47
CA ALA A 33 -7.60 30.67 -12.20
C ALA A 33 -8.32 29.32 -12.38
N THR A 34 -9.13 29.17 -13.43
CA THR A 34 -9.81 27.90 -13.74
C THR A 34 -8.81 26.79 -14.08
N GLN A 35 -7.79 27.08 -14.90
CA GLN A 35 -6.73 26.11 -15.21
C GLN A 35 -5.97 25.70 -13.95
N LYS A 36 -5.61 26.66 -13.09
CA LYS A 36 -4.93 26.38 -11.82
C LYS A 36 -5.77 25.47 -10.92
N VAL A 37 -7.05 25.77 -10.73
CA VAL A 37 -7.96 24.92 -9.95
C VAL A 37 -8.06 23.52 -10.55
N HIS A 38 -8.15 23.41 -11.88
CA HIS A 38 -8.21 22.13 -12.57
C HIS A 38 -6.92 21.31 -12.39
N TYR A 39 -5.74 21.93 -12.48
CA TYR A 39 -4.47 21.24 -12.23
C TYR A 39 -4.33 20.84 -10.75
N GLU A 40 -4.71 21.70 -9.81
CA GLU A 40 -4.72 21.37 -8.39
C GLU A 40 -5.63 20.17 -8.10
N GLN A 41 -6.82 20.14 -8.72
CA GLN A 41 -7.73 19.00 -8.62
C GLN A 41 -7.13 17.71 -9.20
N GLN A 42 -6.46 17.77 -10.35
CA GLN A 42 -5.82 16.59 -10.94
C GLN A 42 -4.66 16.07 -10.09
N ILE A 43 -3.86 16.97 -9.52
CA ILE A 43 -2.77 16.57 -8.61
C ILE A 43 -3.34 15.90 -7.37
N GLU A 44 -4.39 16.46 -6.78
CA GLU A 44 -5.04 15.90 -5.60
C GLU A 44 -5.66 14.53 -5.89
N GLN A 45 -6.38 14.39 -7.01
CA GLN A 45 -6.92 13.10 -7.46
C GLN A 45 -5.82 12.07 -7.75
N GLY A 46 -4.72 12.50 -8.36
CA GLY A 46 -3.55 11.66 -8.62
C GLY A 46 -2.92 11.17 -7.33
N ASN A 47 -2.75 12.05 -6.34
CA ASN A 47 -2.21 11.70 -5.03
C ASN A 47 -3.11 10.72 -4.28
N GLN A 48 -4.43 10.92 -4.32
CA GLN A 48 -5.40 10.01 -3.71
C GLN A 48 -5.37 8.62 -4.36
N THR A 49 -5.34 8.58 -5.70
CA THR A 49 -5.26 7.32 -6.46
C THR A 49 -3.96 6.59 -6.18
N LEU A 50 -2.84 7.29 -6.12
CA LEU A 50 -1.55 6.72 -5.79
C LEU A 50 -1.51 6.20 -4.34
N GLY A 51 -2.11 6.93 -3.41
CA GLY A 51 -2.26 6.50 -2.02
C GLY A 51 -3.05 5.20 -1.90
N ALA A 52 -4.21 5.12 -2.57
CA ALA A 52 -5.04 3.92 -2.61
C ALA A 52 -4.30 2.73 -3.25
N ALA A 53 -3.65 2.94 -4.40
CA ALA A 53 -2.90 1.89 -5.08
C ALA A 53 -1.74 1.35 -4.23
N LYS A 54 -1.06 2.20 -3.46
CA LYS A 54 -0.02 1.76 -2.51
C LYS A 54 -0.59 0.93 -1.37
N ALA A 55 -1.74 1.32 -0.83
CA ALA A 55 -2.41 0.56 0.22
C ALA A 55 -2.87 -0.82 -0.28
N ASP A 56 -3.44 -0.89 -1.48
CA ASP A 56 -3.82 -2.15 -2.13
C ASP A 56 -2.61 -3.06 -2.40
N LEU A 57 -1.51 -2.47 -2.87
CA LEU A 57 -0.27 -3.21 -3.10
C LEU A 57 0.25 -3.83 -1.80
N ALA A 58 0.30 -3.07 -0.72
CA ALA A 58 0.73 -3.57 0.59
C ALA A 58 -0.16 -4.73 1.06
N LYS A 59 -1.49 -4.61 0.91
CA LYS A 59 -2.45 -5.68 1.23
C LYS A 59 -2.20 -6.96 0.44
N VAL A 60 -1.97 -6.84 -0.87
CA VAL A 60 -1.69 -8.00 -1.73
C VAL A 60 -0.34 -8.63 -1.39
N GLN A 61 0.69 -7.82 -1.12
CA GLN A 61 2.00 -8.31 -0.70
C GLN A 61 1.92 -9.08 0.61
N ASN A 62 1.24 -8.53 1.62
CA ASN A 62 1.01 -9.21 2.89
C ASN A 62 0.29 -10.54 2.71
N ARG A 63 -0.76 -10.59 1.88
CA ARG A 63 -1.46 -11.84 1.56
C ARG A 63 -0.53 -12.86 0.92
N ASN A 64 0.35 -12.43 0.02
CA ASN A 64 1.34 -13.31 -0.62
C ASN A 64 2.32 -13.88 0.42
N HIS A 65 2.83 -13.05 1.32
CA HIS A 65 3.72 -13.46 2.39
C HIS A 65 3.06 -14.46 3.36
N LEU A 66 1.81 -14.23 3.75
CA LEU A 66 1.02 -15.17 4.56
C LEU A 66 0.83 -16.52 3.85
N MET A 67 0.47 -16.50 2.55
CA MET A 67 0.32 -17.72 1.76
C MET A 67 1.63 -18.49 1.63
N ARG A 68 2.75 -17.79 1.41
CA ARG A 68 4.06 -18.40 1.31
C ARG A 68 4.45 -19.08 2.62
N ALA A 69 4.35 -18.36 3.75
CA ALA A 69 4.63 -18.93 5.07
C ALA A 69 3.77 -20.18 5.34
N ARG A 70 2.48 -20.15 4.98
CA ARG A 70 1.59 -21.30 5.12
C ARG A 70 2.04 -22.51 4.29
N VAL A 71 2.41 -22.28 3.03
CA VAL A 71 2.91 -23.35 2.15
C VAL A 71 4.19 -23.95 2.71
N ASP A 72 5.11 -23.13 3.17
CA ASP A 72 6.39 -23.59 3.71
C ASP A 72 6.18 -24.36 5.03
N LEU A 73 5.26 -23.96 5.91
CA LEU A 73 4.89 -24.73 7.12
C LEU A 73 4.31 -26.12 6.79
N TYR A 74 3.40 -26.23 5.82
CA TYR A 74 2.90 -27.55 5.42
C TYR A 74 3.97 -28.42 4.77
N ARG A 75 4.88 -27.82 3.99
CA ARG A 75 6.02 -28.54 3.42
C ARG A 75 6.98 -29.01 4.50
N THR A 76 7.26 -28.18 5.51
CA THR A 76 8.02 -28.58 6.69
C THR A 76 7.43 -29.83 7.35
N ALA A 77 6.10 -29.89 7.55
CA ALA A 77 5.45 -31.07 8.13
C ALA A 77 5.63 -32.33 7.25
N VAL A 78 5.55 -32.19 5.93
CA VAL A 78 5.80 -33.30 4.98
C VAL A 78 7.27 -33.72 5.00
N ASP A 79 8.20 -32.78 5.04
CA ASP A 79 9.64 -33.04 5.08
C ASP A 79 10.05 -33.72 6.40
N LEU A 80 9.38 -33.37 7.51
CA LEU A 80 9.50 -34.08 8.77
C LEU A 80 9.04 -35.54 8.66
N ASP A 81 7.87 -35.78 8.07
CA ASP A 81 7.35 -37.15 7.85
C ASP A 81 8.32 -37.98 6.98
N GLN A 82 9.03 -37.33 6.05
CA GLN A 82 10.07 -37.94 5.23
C GLN A 82 11.44 -38.04 5.91
N ARG A 83 11.56 -37.56 7.16
CA ARG A 83 12.82 -37.50 7.94
C ARG A 83 13.92 -36.65 7.27
N ASN A 84 13.52 -35.67 6.45
CA ASN A 84 14.39 -34.70 5.81
C ASN A 84 14.58 -33.46 6.71
N PHE A 85 15.06 -33.66 7.94
CA PHE A 85 15.13 -32.61 8.98
C PHE A 85 15.86 -31.32 8.54
N GLY A 86 16.93 -31.44 7.75
CA GLY A 86 17.64 -30.28 7.24
C GLY A 86 16.79 -29.44 6.28
N ILE A 87 16.01 -30.08 5.41
CA ILE A 87 15.08 -29.37 4.49
C ILE A 87 13.91 -28.81 5.28
N ALA A 88 13.40 -29.56 6.26
CA ALA A 88 12.32 -29.12 7.14
C ALA A 88 12.69 -27.85 7.92
N ASN A 89 13.91 -27.76 8.48
CA ASN A 89 14.41 -26.54 9.16
C ASN A 89 14.57 -25.38 8.18
N THR A 90 15.12 -25.63 6.98
CA THR A 90 15.19 -24.58 5.94
C THR A 90 13.81 -24.02 5.62
N ARG A 91 12.81 -24.89 5.41
CA ARG A 91 11.42 -24.49 5.13
C ARG A 91 10.78 -23.75 6.31
N LEU A 92 11.07 -24.18 7.54
CA LEU A 92 10.58 -23.52 8.74
C LEU A 92 11.11 -22.08 8.83
N HIS A 93 12.40 -21.88 8.57
CA HIS A 93 12.99 -20.55 8.54
C HIS A 93 12.53 -19.71 7.35
N GLU A 94 12.33 -20.29 6.16
CA GLU A 94 11.72 -19.60 5.01
C GLU A 94 10.31 -19.09 5.35
N ALA A 95 9.54 -19.86 6.14
CA ALA A 95 8.24 -19.41 6.64
C ALA A 95 8.37 -18.20 7.58
N ALA A 96 9.30 -18.25 8.55
CA ALA A 96 9.57 -17.11 9.44
C ALA A 96 10.04 -15.86 8.67
N GLU A 97 10.92 -16.03 7.68
CA GLU A 97 11.40 -14.94 6.82
C GLU A 97 10.23 -14.30 6.06
N ALA A 98 9.33 -15.12 5.49
CA ALA A 98 8.13 -14.61 4.82
C ALA A 98 7.25 -13.79 5.78
N LEU A 99 7.07 -14.22 7.03
CA LEU A 99 6.35 -13.45 8.05
C LEU A 99 7.06 -12.13 8.39
N GLY A 100 8.40 -12.10 8.37
CA GLY A 100 9.19 -10.90 8.62
C GLY A 100 9.02 -9.79 7.57
N HIS A 101 8.46 -10.12 6.40
CA HIS A 101 8.16 -9.15 5.34
C HIS A 101 6.76 -8.55 5.42
N ILE A 102 5.91 -9.02 6.34
CA ILE A 102 4.55 -8.48 6.51
C ILE A 102 4.64 -7.07 7.11
N GLN A 103 3.99 -6.11 6.45
CA GLN A 103 3.99 -4.70 6.85
C GLN A 103 2.62 -4.26 7.34
N LYS A 104 2.57 -3.11 8.02
CA LYS A 104 1.29 -2.51 8.39
C LYS A 104 0.56 -2.07 7.11
N ASP A 105 -0.66 -2.54 6.93
CA ASP A 105 -1.53 -2.15 5.83
C ASP A 105 -2.90 -1.67 6.33
N ALA A 106 -3.80 -1.36 5.39
CA ALA A 106 -5.19 -1.04 5.68
C ALA A 106 -6.07 -2.28 5.96
N GLY A 107 -5.50 -3.48 5.89
CA GLY A 107 -6.18 -4.76 6.08
C GLY A 107 -6.23 -5.25 7.52
N GLY A 108 -5.78 -4.44 8.49
CA GLY A 108 -5.97 -4.74 9.92
C GLY A 108 -5.11 -5.88 10.45
N ILE A 109 -4.08 -6.32 9.73
CA ILE A 109 -3.21 -7.41 10.20
C ILE A 109 -2.55 -7.03 11.54
N ASP A 110 -2.73 -7.89 12.54
CA ASP A 110 -2.07 -7.76 13.85
C ASP A 110 -0.57 -8.14 13.74
N LEU A 111 0.26 -7.12 13.53
CA LEU A 111 1.71 -7.29 13.43
C LEU A 111 2.35 -7.84 14.71
N SER A 112 1.74 -7.63 15.88
CA SER A 112 2.27 -8.17 17.13
C SER A 112 2.10 -9.69 17.16
N ARG A 113 0.95 -10.19 16.70
CA ARG A 113 0.72 -11.63 16.57
C ARG A 113 1.59 -12.25 15.49
N VAL A 114 1.76 -11.59 14.34
CA VAL A 114 2.69 -12.03 13.30
C VAL A 114 4.11 -12.11 13.83
N ALA A 115 4.60 -11.09 14.52
CA ALA A 115 5.93 -11.09 15.12
C ALA A 115 6.09 -12.20 16.17
N THR A 116 5.09 -12.39 17.04
CA THR A 116 5.09 -13.47 18.04
C THR A 116 5.19 -14.85 17.37
N LEU A 117 4.42 -15.08 16.30
CA LEU A 117 4.45 -16.33 15.55
C LEU A 117 5.80 -16.52 14.85
N LYS A 118 6.33 -15.49 14.21
CA LYS A 118 7.67 -15.50 13.62
C LYS A 118 8.73 -15.90 14.64
N ASP A 119 8.77 -15.24 15.79
CA ASP A 119 9.78 -15.51 16.83
C ASP A 119 9.61 -16.93 17.41
N SER A 120 8.36 -17.39 17.54
CA SER A 120 8.07 -18.78 17.92
C SER A 120 8.64 -19.75 16.90
N ILE A 121 8.43 -19.52 15.60
CA ILE A 121 8.99 -20.34 14.52
C ILE A 121 10.53 -20.30 14.52
N GLU A 122 11.15 -19.13 14.64
CA GLU A 122 12.62 -18.96 14.62
C GLU A 122 13.32 -19.62 15.82
N SER A 123 12.64 -19.72 16.96
CA SER A 123 13.18 -20.38 18.15
C SER A 123 13.08 -21.91 18.12
N ASN A 124 12.47 -22.48 17.07
CA ASN A 124 12.29 -23.92 16.92
C ASN A 124 13.19 -24.48 15.83
N ASP A 125 13.81 -25.62 16.14
CA ASP A 125 14.58 -26.43 15.21
C ASP A 125 14.22 -27.90 15.42
N PHE A 126 14.13 -28.65 14.32
CA PHE A 126 13.88 -30.07 14.36
C PHE A 126 15.18 -30.84 14.56
N THR A 127 15.12 -31.83 15.44
CA THR A 127 16.23 -32.73 15.73
C THR A 127 15.80 -34.19 15.59
N VAL A 128 16.71 -35.02 15.08
CA VAL A 128 16.44 -36.45 14.78
C VAL A 128 16.06 -37.25 16.03
N ALA A 129 16.56 -36.84 17.21
CA ALA A 129 16.41 -37.58 18.46
C ALA A 129 15.14 -37.25 19.26
N ALA A 130 14.38 -36.24 18.83
CA ALA A 130 13.16 -35.83 19.51
C ALA A 130 11.90 -36.46 18.89
N ASP A 131 10.79 -36.37 19.60
CA ASP A 131 9.51 -36.94 19.18
C ASP A 131 8.99 -36.25 17.91
N LEU A 132 8.96 -37.00 16.81
CA LEU A 132 8.55 -36.53 15.50
C LEU A 132 7.05 -36.16 15.47
N GLU A 133 6.21 -36.88 16.22
CA GLU A 133 4.78 -36.58 16.30
C GLU A 133 4.54 -35.21 16.95
N SER A 134 5.25 -34.94 18.06
CA SER A 134 5.24 -33.65 18.73
C SER A 134 5.79 -32.52 17.85
N GLN A 135 6.93 -32.73 17.18
CA GLN A 135 7.48 -31.73 16.24
C GLN A 135 6.51 -31.39 15.11
N ARG A 136 5.86 -32.40 14.52
CA ARG A 136 4.85 -32.20 13.48
C ARG A 136 3.63 -31.47 14.03
N ALA A 137 3.16 -31.80 15.22
CA ALA A 137 2.05 -31.12 15.87
C ALA A 137 2.35 -29.63 16.07
N ASN A 138 3.57 -29.28 16.51
CA ASN A 138 3.99 -27.88 16.65
C ASN A 138 3.96 -27.12 15.33
N VAL A 139 4.41 -27.72 14.23
CA VAL A 139 4.36 -27.09 12.90
C VAL A 139 2.92 -26.85 12.44
N LEU A 140 2.03 -27.81 12.67
CA LEU A 140 0.63 -27.67 12.33
C LEU A 140 -0.07 -26.63 13.20
N ASP A 141 0.33 -26.48 14.46
CA ASP A 141 -0.15 -25.42 15.33
C ASP A 141 0.28 -24.03 14.82
N PHE A 142 1.54 -23.87 14.38
CA PHE A 142 1.97 -22.62 13.71
C PHE A 142 1.13 -22.30 12.48
N ALA A 143 0.79 -23.30 11.67
CA ALA A 143 -0.07 -23.12 10.49
C ALA A 143 -1.50 -22.70 10.90
N ALA A 144 -2.05 -23.28 11.98
CA ALA A 144 -3.35 -22.90 12.50
C ALA A 144 -3.37 -21.48 13.07
N GLN A 145 -2.32 -21.07 13.80
CA GLN A 145 -2.15 -19.70 14.28
C GLN A 145 -2.06 -18.70 13.12
N LEU A 146 -1.33 -19.05 12.05
CA LEU A 146 -1.23 -18.25 10.84
C LEU A 146 -2.59 -18.08 10.15
N ASP A 147 -3.37 -19.18 10.05
CA ASP A 147 -4.71 -19.16 9.48
C ASP A 147 -5.66 -18.28 10.30
N ALA A 148 -5.55 -18.28 11.63
CA ALA A 148 -6.31 -17.38 12.49
C ALA A 148 -5.96 -15.91 12.25
N ILE A 149 -4.66 -15.57 12.13
CA ILE A 149 -4.21 -14.21 11.81
C ILE A 149 -4.77 -13.76 10.45
N ALA A 150 -4.73 -14.64 9.45
CA ALA A 150 -5.24 -14.33 8.11
C ALA A 150 -6.77 -14.15 8.10
N ALA A 151 -7.51 -14.96 8.85
CA ALA A 151 -8.97 -14.86 8.96
C ALA A 151 -9.41 -13.56 9.64
N ASP A 152 -8.74 -13.16 10.71
CA ASP A 152 -9.04 -11.92 11.44
C ASP A 152 -8.83 -10.69 10.54
N ALA A 153 -7.76 -10.68 9.75
CA ALA A 153 -7.49 -9.63 8.76
C ALA A 153 -8.56 -9.54 7.65
N GLU A 154 -9.18 -10.66 7.28
CA GLU A 154 -10.30 -10.66 6.32
C GLU A 154 -11.61 -10.14 6.94
N LEU A 155 -11.79 -10.27 8.25
CA LEU A 155 -12.96 -9.76 8.98
C LEU A 155 -12.87 -8.25 9.22
N ASP A 156 -11.70 -7.73 9.61
CA ASP A 156 -11.46 -6.30 9.85
C ASP A 156 -11.46 -5.46 8.56
N ALA A 157 -11.34 -6.12 7.40
CA ALA A 157 -11.41 -5.48 6.09
C ALA A 157 -12.86 -5.30 5.55
N LYS A 158 -13.89 -5.77 6.26
CA LYS A 158 -15.31 -5.63 5.89
C LYS A 158 -15.99 -4.50 6.66
#